data_AF-A0A319DK47-F1
#
_entry.id   AF-A0A319DK47-F1
#
_cell.length_a   1.000
_cell.length_b   1.000
_cell.length_c   1.000
_cell.angle_alpha   90.00
_cell.angle_beta   90.00
_cell.angle_gamma   90.00
#
_symmetry.space_group_name_H-M   'P 1'
#
loop_
_entity.id
_entity.type
_entity.pdbx_description
1 polymer ?
#
loop_
_entity_poly.entity_id
_entity_poly.type
_entity_poly.pdbx_seq_one_letter_code
_entity_poly.pdbx_strand_id
1 'polypeptide(L)'
;MRSRALDPVSFRILKKYLEKRVQRSLRSGFAQLGTNNGLAGYTIVDFGEGELARIIGQYTPDTAFYDPAKDPPTRPNHLPGEISPSYKWSTALQNATRPYEQTQFRQVLSQINWYMDQHETRYGFLLTDCEMVAIKRLDDEGRLELSESVLWSTKGSEDCPQLTVLLALWYLGMLAANIQRWKLMV
;
A
#
# COMPACT_ATOMS: atom_id res chain seq x y z
N MET A 1 15.98 -11.95 19.07
CA MET A 1 16.02 -12.72 17.82
C MET A 1 16.17 -11.71 16.69
N ARG A 2 17.36 -11.57 16.08
CA ARG A 2 17.60 -10.55 15.03
C ARG A 2 16.85 -10.98 13.77
N SER A 3 15.88 -10.17 13.32
CA SER A 3 15.22 -10.37 12.02
C SER A 3 16.30 -10.44 10.93
N ARG A 4 16.28 -11.52 10.14
CA ARG A 4 17.16 -11.67 8.99
C ARG A 4 16.52 -10.83 7.89
N ALA A 5 17.15 -9.69 7.59
CA ALA A 5 16.84 -8.85 6.45
C ALA A 5 16.47 -9.68 5.21
N LEU A 6 15.36 -9.34 4.53
CA LEU A 6 15.00 -10.01 3.27
C LEU A 6 16.13 -9.82 2.26
N ASP A 7 16.70 -10.93 1.81
CA ASP A 7 17.52 -10.94 0.61
C ASP A 7 16.62 -10.74 -0.65
N PRO A 8 17.20 -10.41 -1.82
CA PRO A 8 16.43 -10.14 -3.03
C PRO A 8 15.49 -11.27 -3.47
N VAL A 9 15.81 -12.54 -3.17
CA VAL A 9 14.95 -13.67 -3.51
C VAL A 9 13.73 -13.69 -2.59
N SER A 10 13.96 -13.50 -1.29
CA SER A 10 12.87 -13.44 -0.30
C SER A 10 11.94 -12.25 -0.54
N PHE A 11 12.47 -11.13 -1.03
CA PHE A 11 11.69 -9.97 -1.45
C PHE A 11 10.77 -10.27 -2.64
N ARG A 12 11.27 -10.98 -3.67
CA ARG A 12 10.45 -11.44 -4.81
C ARG A 12 9.38 -12.44 -4.39
N ILE A 13 9.69 -13.35 -3.46
CA ILE A 13 8.72 -14.31 -2.93
C ILE A 13 7.60 -13.58 -2.19
N LEU A 14 7.94 -12.59 -1.36
CA LEU A 14 6.97 -11.78 -0.64
C LEU A 14 6.03 -11.04 -1.61
N LYS A 15 6.56 -10.36 -2.63
CA LYS A 15 5.76 -9.70 -3.67
C LYS A 15 4.76 -10.66 -4.32
N LYS A 16 5.22 -11.83 -4.78
CA LYS A 16 4.35 -12.85 -5.40
C LYS A 16 3.30 -13.41 -4.45
N TYR A 17 3.67 -13.64 -3.18
CA TYR A 17 2.75 -14.11 -2.15
C TYR A 17 1.61 -13.12 -1.92
N LEU A 18 1.94 -11.83 -1.79
CA LEU A 18 0.98 -10.75 -1.63
C LEU A 18 0.07 -10.64 -2.85
N GLU A 19 0.68 -10.58 -4.03
CA GLU A 19 -0.03 -10.36 -5.29
C GLU A 19 -1.21 -11.32 -5.43
N LYS A 20 -0.95 -12.63 -5.37
CA LYS A 20 -2.01 -13.63 -5.60
C LYS A 20 -3.10 -13.63 -4.52
N ARG A 21 -2.77 -13.25 -3.29
CA ARG A 21 -3.74 -13.23 -2.18
C ARG A 21 -4.60 -11.99 -2.21
N VAL A 22 -4.00 -10.82 -2.44
CA VAL A 22 -4.71 -9.54 -2.54
C VAL A 22 -5.58 -9.50 -3.80
N GLN A 23 -5.06 -9.94 -4.96
CA GLN A 23 -5.87 -10.07 -6.19
C GLN A 23 -7.11 -10.94 -5.95
N ARG A 24 -6.92 -12.11 -5.33
CA ARG A 24 -8.04 -13.03 -5.04
C ARG A 24 -9.05 -12.42 -4.08
N SER A 25 -8.61 -11.76 -3.00
CA SER A 25 -9.52 -11.17 -2.02
C SER A 25 -10.28 -9.98 -2.58
N LEU A 26 -9.63 -9.11 -3.36
CA LEU A 26 -10.29 -7.99 -4.06
C LEU A 26 -11.35 -8.49 -5.03
N ARG A 27 -10.99 -9.45 -5.89
CA ARG A 27 -11.93 -10.05 -6.84
C ARG A 27 -13.14 -10.65 -6.14
N SER A 28 -12.93 -11.38 -5.04
CA SER A 28 -14.04 -11.92 -4.24
C SER A 28 -14.88 -10.82 -3.60
N GLY A 29 -14.26 -9.77 -3.06
CA GLY A 29 -14.95 -8.63 -2.45
C GLY A 29 -15.82 -7.87 -3.46
N PHE A 30 -15.29 -7.54 -4.64
CA PHE A 30 -16.06 -6.88 -5.70
C PHE A 30 -17.17 -7.77 -6.25
N ALA A 31 -16.94 -9.08 -6.41
CA ALA A 31 -17.99 -10.01 -6.82
C ALA A 31 -19.14 -10.03 -5.81
N GLN A 32 -18.84 -10.07 -4.52
CA GLN A 32 -19.85 -10.02 -3.47
C GLN A 32 -20.61 -8.69 -3.45
N LEU A 33 -19.92 -7.55 -3.61
CA LEU A 33 -20.56 -6.25 -3.76
C LEU A 33 -21.46 -6.19 -4.99
N GLY A 34 -21.06 -6.80 -6.11
CA GLY A 34 -21.86 -6.88 -7.33
C GLY A 34 -23.18 -7.62 -7.11
N THR A 35 -23.12 -8.78 -6.45
CA THR A 35 -24.32 -9.55 -6.09
C THR A 35 -25.27 -8.76 -5.18
N ASN A 36 -24.73 -7.87 -4.34
CA ASN A 36 -25.48 -7.09 -3.37
C ASN A 36 -25.86 -5.67 -3.87
N ASN A 37 -25.70 -5.37 -5.16
CA ASN A 37 -25.90 -4.02 -5.73
C ASN A 37 -25.08 -2.90 -5.04
N GLY A 38 -23.98 -3.25 -4.37
CA GLY A 38 -23.12 -2.36 -3.59
C GLY A 38 -21.93 -1.80 -4.37
N LEU A 39 -21.82 -2.07 -5.68
CA LEU A 39 -20.73 -1.55 -6.52
C LEU A 39 -20.87 -0.05 -6.83
N ALA A 40 -22.06 0.53 -6.64
CA ALA A 40 -22.26 1.96 -6.85
C ALA A 40 -21.29 2.78 -5.99
N GLY A 41 -20.51 3.65 -6.63
CA GLY A 41 -19.49 4.48 -5.97
C GLY A 41 -18.09 3.86 -5.88
N TYR A 42 -17.86 2.67 -6.44
CA TYR A 42 -16.56 2.02 -6.50
C TYR A 42 -16.07 1.80 -7.94
N THR A 43 -14.78 2.03 -8.16
CA THR A 43 -14.03 1.51 -9.30
C THR A 43 -13.48 0.14 -8.92
N ILE A 44 -13.70 -0.89 -9.75
CA ILE A 44 -13.08 -2.19 -9.54
C ILE A 44 -11.56 -1.99 -9.71
N VAL A 45 -10.80 -2.29 -8.66
CA VAL A 45 -9.34 -2.23 -8.69
C VAL A 45 -8.74 -3.63 -8.56
N ASP A 46 -7.57 -3.81 -9.12
CA ASP A 46 -6.72 -4.98 -8.92
C ASP A 46 -5.36 -4.56 -8.34
N PHE A 47 -4.58 -5.54 -7.86
CA PHE A 47 -3.30 -5.31 -7.20
C PHE A 47 -2.14 -5.96 -7.97
N GLY A 48 -1.00 -5.27 -8.07
CA GLY A 48 0.20 -5.84 -8.68
C GLY A 48 1.38 -4.89 -8.67
N GLU A 49 2.33 -5.14 -9.59
CA GLU A 49 3.53 -4.31 -9.76
C GLU A 49 3.16 -2.88 -10.18
N GLY A 50 3.96 -1.89 -9.75
CA GLY A 50 3.66 -0.48 -10.04
C GLY A 50 3.62 -0.13 -11.53
N GLU A 51 4.38 -0.86 -12.35
CA GLU A 51 4.39 -0.71 -13.82
C GLU A 51 3.04 -1.05 -14.48
N LEU A 52 2.16 -1.73 -13.75
CA LEU A 52 0.79 -1.99 -14.23
C LEU A 52 -0.08 -0.75 -14.20
N ALA A 53 0.33 0.33 -13.52
CA ALA A 53 -0.28 1.64 -13.59
C ALA A 53 0.56 2.62 -14.44
N ARG A 54 -0.01 3.78 -14.75
CA ARG A 54 0.64 4.85 -15.51
C ARG A 54 1.96 5.27 -14.84
N ILE A 55 3.06 5.22 -15.58
CA ILE A 55 4.36 5.71 -15.12
C ILE A 55 4.44 7.22 -15.37
N ILE A 56 4.83 8.00 -14.35
CA ILE A 56 4.95 9.46 -14.44
C ILE A 56 6.38 9.85 -14.07
N GLY A 57 7.06 10.59 -14.95
CA GLY A 57 8.41 11.10 -14.69
C GLY A 57 9.50 10.03 -14.53
N GLN A 58 9.31 8.82 -15.05
CA GLN A 58 10.22 7.65 -14.90
C GLN A 58 10.32 7.10 -13.47
N TYR A 59 9.41 7.48 -12.58
CA TYR A 59 9.35 6.97 -11.23
C TYR A 59 8.20 5.96 -11.10
N THR A 60 8.52 4.77 -10.60
CA THR A 60 7.58 3.66 -10.50
C THR A 60 7.53 3.15 -9.06
N PRO A 61 6.36 3.18 -8.40
CA PRO A 61 6.17 2.52 -7.11
C PRO A 61 6.44 1.01 -7.20
N ASP A 62 6.77 0.37 -6.08
CA ASP A 62 6.91 -1.08 -6.07
C ASP A 62 5.60 -1.82 -6.40
N THR A 63 4.47 -1.24 -6.00
CA THR A 63 3.14 -1.82 -6.18
C THR A 63 2.09 -0.76 -6.54
N ALA A 64 1.03 -1.20 -7.20
CA ALA A 64 -0.11 -0.37 -7.54
C ALA A 64 -1.44 -1.09 -7.25
N PHE A 65 -2.43 -0.29 -6.85
CA PHE A 65 -3.85 -0.63 -6.99
C PHE A 65 -4.37 0.09 -8.23
N TYR A 66 -4.82 -0.65 -9.23
CA TYR A 66 -5.10 -0.09 -10.55
C TYR A 66 -6.44 -0.58 -11.11
N ASP A 67 -7.05 0.20 -11.98
CA ASP A 67 -8.26 -0.20 -12.70
C ASP A 67 -7.90 -1.13 -13.88
N PRO A 68 -8.18 -2.45 -13.80
CA PRO A 68 -7.77 -3.39 -14.83
C PRO A 68 -8.50 -3.18 -16.16
N ALA A 69 -9.60 -2.42 -16.19
CA ALA A 69 -10.35 -2.12 -17.41
C ALA A 69 -9.75 -0.98 -18.24
N LYS A 70 -8.78 -0.22 -17.70
CA LYS A 70 -8.12 0.90 -18.40
C LYS A 70 -6.80 0.48 -19.04
N ASP A 71 -6.41 1.21 -20.09
CA ASP A 71 -5.13 0.98 -20.75
C ASP A 71 -3.94 1.44 -19.90
N PRO A 72 -2.83 0.68 -19.85
CA PRO A 72 -1.67 0.99 -18.98
C PRO A 72 -1.18 2.44 -19.05
N PRO A 73 -1.07 3.10 -20.22
CA PRO A 73 -0.58 4.49 -20.29
C PRO A 73 -1.47 5.53 -19.58
N THR A 74 -2.75 5.22 -19.37
CA THR A 74 -3.73 6.12 -18.73
C THR A 74 -4.25 5.57 -17.41
N ARG A 75 -3.81 4.38 -17.02
CA ARG A 75 -4.33 3.66 -15.87
C ARG A 75 -3.90 4.34 -14.58
N PRO A 76 -4.82 4.90 -13.79
CA PRO A 76 -4.47 5.53 -12.52
C PRO A 76 -3.95 4.47 -11.53
N ASN A 77 -2.93 4.85 -10.75
CA ASN A 77 -2.61 4.15 -9.52
C ASN A 77 -3.47 4.79 -8.41
N HIS A 78 -4.41 4.05 -7.86
CA HIS A 78 -5.30 4.56 -6.81
C HIS A 78 -4.65 4.54 -5.42
N LEU A 79 -3.58 3.74 -5.27
CA LEU A 79 -2.90 3.54 -3.99
C LEU A 79 -1.48 3.01 -4.26
N PRO A 80 -0.48 3.90 -4.42
CA PRO A 80 0.91 3.49 -4.56
C PRO A 80 1.41 2.85 -3.27
N GLY A 81 2.20 1.78 -3.41
CA GLY A 81 2.84 1.11 -2.29
C GLY A 81 4.32 0.90 -2.51
N GLU A 82 5.07 0.99 -1.42
CA GLU A 82 6.52 0.80 -1.39
C GLU A 82 6.87 -0.39 -0.48
N ILE A 83 7.79 -1.24 -0.94
CA ILE A 83 8.25 -2.39 -0.16
C ILE A 83 9.72 -2.19 0.17
N SER A 84 10.07 -2.20 1.46
CA SER A 84 11.43 -1.99 1.91
C SER A 84 11.84 -3.06 2.91
N PRO A 85 13.11 -3.49 2.94
CA PRO A 85 13.59 -4.31 4.04
C PRO A 85 13.49 -3.58 5.39
N SER A 86 13.14 -4.30 6.45
CA SER A 86 12.96 -3.75 7.81
C SER A 86 14.19 -3.03 8.37
N TYR A 87 15.39 -3.38 7.90
CA TYR A 87 16.64 -2.72 8.30
C TYR A 87 16.87 -1.38 7.58
N LYS A 88 16.21 -1.13 6.45
CA LYS A 88 16.23 0.16 5.75
C LYS A 88 15.12 1.07 6.27
N TRP A 89 13.97 0.47 6.58
CA TRP A 89 12.84 1.21 7.12
C TRP A 89 12.08 0.38 8.15
N SER A 90 11.81 0.96 9.31
CA SER A 90 10.78 0.49 10.23
C SER A 90 10.24 1.65 11.05
N THR A 91 9.04 1.52 11.61
CA THR A 91 8.47 2.50 12.56
C THR A 91 9.36 2.70 13.78
N ALA A 92 10.12 1.68 14.19
CA ALA A 92 11.11 1.78 15.25
C ALA A 92 12.26 2.77 14.94
N LEU A 93 12.52 3.05 13.65
CA LEU A 93 13.54 4.03 13.23
C LEU A 93 13.05 5.49 13.31
N GLN A 94 11.75 5.73 13.51
CA GLN A 94 11.19 7.09 13.57
C GLN A 94 11.86 7.94 14.65
N ASN A 95 12.16 7.34 15.80
CA ASN A 95 12.80 7.98 16.95
C ASN A 95 14.26 7.52 17.12
N ALA A 96 14.89 7.02 16.06
CA ALA A 96 16.29 6.60 16.10
C ALA A 96 17.20 7.74 16.52
N THR A 97 18.18 7.47 17.39
CA THR A 97 19.14 8.48 17.86
C THR A 97 20.15 8.86 16.78
N ARG A 98 20.38 7.98 15.81
CA ARG A 98 21.36 8.20 14.73
C ARG A 98 20.73 9.00 13.59
N PRO A 99 21.34 10.12 13.18
CA PRO A 99 20.83 10.95 12.07
C PRO A 99 20.65 10.19 10.76
N TYR A 100 21.52 9.21 10.49
CA TYR A 100 21.43 8.36 9.29
C TYR A 100 20.11 7.56 9.26
N GLU A 101 19.73 6.94 10.38
CA GLU A 101 18.51 6.11 10.48
C GLU A 101 17.25 6.97 10.33
N GLN A 102 17.22 8.16 10.92
CA GLN A 102 16.12 9.11 10.70
C GLN A 102 16.04 9.59 9.24
N THR A 103 17.20 9.78 8.60
CA THR A 103 17.25 10.18 7.18
C THR A 103 16.68 9.09 6.30
N GLN A 104 17.08 7.82 6.52
CA GLN A 104 16.51 6.68 5.79
C GLN A 104 15.00 6.58 6.01
N PHE A 105 14.53 6.74 7.24
CA PHE A 105 13.10 6.74 7.57
C PHE A 105 12.33 7.80 6.77
N ARG A 106 12.82 9.04 6.75
CA ARG A 106 12.19 10.16 6.01
C ARG A 106 12.32 10.01 4.49
N GLN A 107 13.42 9.44 3.98
CA GLN A 107 13.64 9.26 2.55
C GLN A 107 12.57 8.37 1.93
N VAL A 108 12.28 7.22 2.53
CA VAL A 108 11.24 6.32 2.02
C VAL A 108 9.85 6.98 2.10
N LEU A 109 9.57 7.73 3.18
CA LEU A 109 8.33 8.50 3.28
C LEU A 109 8.23 9.60 2.22
N SER A 110 9.33 10.28 1.91
CA SER A 110 9.35 11.30 0.85
C SER A 110 9.12 10.68 -0.53
N GLN A 111 9.62 9.48 -0.76
CA GLN A 111 9.45 8.74 -2.01
C GLN A 111 7.99 8.34 -2.22
N ILE A 112 7.36 7.73 -1.21
CA ILE A 112 5.94 7.39 -1.35
C ILE A 112 5.06 8.64 -1.43
N ASN A 113 5.40 9.71 -0.69
CA ASN A 113 4.69 10.98 -0.80
C ASN A 113 4.74 11.55 -2.22
N TRP A 114 5.90 11.46 -2.87
CA TRP A 114 6.07 11.84 -4.27
C TRP A 114 5.17 11.01 -5.18
N TYR A 115 5.09 9.70 -4.99
CA TYR A 115 4.18 8.87 -5.79
C TYR A 115 2.71 9.25 -5.57
N MET A 116 2.33 9.53 -4.32
CA MET A 116 0.98 9.96 -4.00
C MET A 116 0.65 11.31 -4.64
N ASP A 117 1.63 12.22 -4.72
CA ASP A 117 1.52 13.51 -5.45
C ASP A 117 1.18 13.28 -6.92
N GLN A 118 2.03 12.50 -7.60
CA GLN A 118 1.95 12.28 -9.04
C GLN A 118 0.64 11.59 -9.45
N HIS A 119 0.09 10.78 -8.56
CA HIS A 119 -1.16 10.05 -8.79
C HIS A 119 -2.39 10.71 -8.15
N GLU A 120 -2.22 11.87 -7.48
CA GLU A 120 -3.27 12.57 -6.74
C GLU A 120 -3.97 11.66 -5.72
N THR A 121 -3.24 10.73 -5.10
CA THR A 121 -3.84 9.73 -4.20
C THR A 121 -3.84 10.22 -2.76
N ARG A 122 -4.94 9.94 -2.06
CA ARG A 122 -5.08 10.17 -0.63
C ARG A 122 -4.36 9.12 0.19
N TYR A 123 -4.25 7.90 -0.33
CA TYR A 123 -3.73 6.74 0.40
C TYR A 123 -2.49 6.16 -0.28
N GLY A 124 -1.61 5.62 0.56
CA GLY A 124 -0.47 4.79 0.18
C GLY A 124 -0.17 3.81 1.31
N PHE A 125 0.84 2.97 1.14
CA PHE A 125 1.29 2.11 2.21
C PHE A 125 2.78 1.77 2.08
N LEU A 126 3.36 1.45 3.22
CA LEU A 126 4.67 0.84 3.28
C LEU A 126 4.56 -0.59 3.79
N LEU A 127 5.36 -1.47 3.23
CA LEU A 127 5.46 -2.85 3.66
C LEU A 127 6.92 -3.26 3.84
N THR A 128 7.18 -4.04 4.89
CA THR A 128 8.48 -4.65 5.16
C THR A 128 8.32 -6.12 5.50
N ASP A 129 9.41 -6.84 5.78
CA ASP A 129 9.36 -8.20 6.36
C ASP A 129 8.77 -8.27 7.76
N CYS A 130 8.65 -7.14 8.45
CA CYS A 130 8.20 -7.11 9.85
C CYS A 130 6.82 -6.50 10.01
N GLU A 131 6.47 -5.52 9.18
CA GLU A 131 5.28 -4.70 9.37
C GLU A 131 4.71 -4.13 8.07
N MET A 132 3.45 -3.69 8.16
CA MET A 132 2.78 -2.82 7.21
C MET A 132 2.36 -1.53 7.91
N VAL A 133 2.51 -0.38 7.24
CA VAL A 133 1.99 0.91 7.70
C VAL A 133 1.15 1.54 6.60
N ALA A 134 -0.10 1.89 6.92
CA ALA A 134 -0.93 2.68 6.02
C ALA A 134 -0.54 4.16 6.12
N ILE A 135 -0.54 4.84 4.98
CA ILE A 135 -0.16 6.23 4.87
C ILE A 135 -1.33 6.99 4.25
N LYS A 136 -1.67 8.13 4.85
CA LYS A 136 -2.68 9.04 4.35
C LYS A 136 -2.05 10.40 4.14
N ARG A 137 -2.15 10.92 2.91
CA ARG A 137 -1.77 12.30 2.60
C ARG A 137 -2.92 13.21 2.96
N LEU A 138 -2.60 14.27 3.69
CA LEU A 138 -3.58 15.18 4.26
C LEU A 138 -3.90 16.34 3.31
N ASP A 139 -2.93 16.73 2.48
CA ASP A 139 -2.97 17.92 1.63
C ASP A 139 -1.85 17.94 0.58
N ASP A 140 -1.84 18.98 -0.24
CA ASP A 140 -0.87 19.21 -1.30
C ASP A 140 0.51 19.62 -0.77
N GLU A 141 0.61 20.14 0.45
CA GLU A 141 1.90 20.45 1.09
C GLU A 141 2.69 19.19 1.49
N GLY A 142 2.09 18.01 1.31
CA GLY A 142 2.75 16.73 1.52
C GLY A 142 2.77 16.32 2.99
N ARG A 143 1.85 16.82 3.82
CA ARG A 143 1.72 16.32 5.20
C ARG A 143 1.16 14.90 5.16
N LEU A 144 1.83 14.01 5.90
CA LEU A 144 1.47 12.60 5.99
C LEU A 144 0.99 12.24 7.41
N GLU A 145 -0.06 11.43 7.46
CA GLU A 145 -0.53 10.71 8.63
C GLU A 145 -0.19 9.22 8.45
N LEU A 146 0.48 8.63 9.44
CA LEU A 146 0.87 7.21 9.45
C LEU A 146 -0.03 6.46 10.43
N SER A 147 -0.48 5.26 10.05
CA SER A 147 -1.17 4.37 10.98
C SER A 147 -0.23 3.75 12.00
N GLU A 148 -0.79 3.14 13.04
CA GLU A 148 -0.06 2.13 13.79
C GLU A 148 0.42 0.99 12.88
N SER A 149 1.50 0.34 13.30
CA SER A 149 2.11 -0.77 12.59
C SER A 149 1.27 -2.04 12.69
N VAL A 150 0.99 -2.65 11.54
CA VAL A 150 0.37 -3.97 11.44
C VAL A 150 1.45 -5.02 11.24
N LEU A 151 1.75 -5.79 12.29
CA LEU A 151 2.81 -6.81 12.27
C LEU A 151 2.40 -8.06 11.47
N TRP A 152 3.37 -8.69 10.80
CA TRP A 152 3.15 -9.98 10.13
C TRP A 152 2.80 -11.12 11.08
N SER A 153 3.20 -11.01 12.35
CA SER A 153 2.88 -11.98 13.40
C SER A 153 1.45 -11.85 13.92
N THR A 154 0.73 -10.77 13.59
CA THR A 154 -0.63 -10.54 14.06
C THR A 154 -1.58 -11.61 13.52
N LYS A 155 -2.36 -12.21 14.42
CA LYS A 155 -3.39 -13.20 14.11
C LYS A 155 -4.66 -12.83 14.88
N GLY A 156 -5.79 -12.89 14.20
CA GLY A 156 -7.11 -12.75 14.81
C GLY A 156 -7.85 -14.09 14.84
N SER A 157 -8.81 -14.20 15.75
CA SER A 157 -9.86 -15.22 15.72
C SER A 157 -11.22 -14.55 15.52
N GLU A 158 -12.29 -15.34 15.38
CA GLU A 158 -13.66 -14.80 15.32
C GLU A 158 -14.02 -14.06 16.62
N ASP A 159 -13.62 -14.60 17.78
CA ASP A 159 -13.88 -13.99 19.10
C ASP A 159 -12.99 -12.78 19.39
N CYS A 160 -11.79 -12.73 18.82
CA CYS A 160 -10.84 -11.65 18.99
C CYS A 160 -10.29 -11.24 17.61
N PRO A 161 -11.09 -10.47 16.84
CA PRO A 161 -10.68 -10.05 15.51
C PRO A 161 -9.50 -9.09 15.62
N GLN A 162 -8.50 -9.30 14.78
CA GLN A 162 -7.29 -8.47 14.71
C GLN A 162 -7.02 -8.10 13.24
N LEU A 163 -6.54 -6.88 13.02
CA LEU A 163 -6.16 -6.44 11.69
C LEU A 163 -4.85 -7.14 11.28
N THR A 164 -4.91 -7.98 10.25
CA THR A 164 -3.72 -8.65 9.68
C THR A 164 -3.24 -7.90 8.44
N VAL A 165 -1.98 -8.09 8.03
CA VAL A 165 -1.41 -7.42 6.84
C VAL A 165 -2.28 -7.63 5.59
N LEU A 166 -2.72 -8.85 5.32
CA LEU A 166 -3.56 -9.13 4.15
C LEU A 166 -4.94 -8.48 4.24
N LEU A 167 -5.53 -8.43 5.44
CA LEU A 167 -6.82 -7.76 5.66
C LEU A 167 -6.67 -6.24 5.51
N ALA A 168 -5.58 -5.66 6.00
CA ALA A 168 -5.27 -4.25 5.86
C ALA A 168 -5.06 -3.86 4.39
N LEU A 169 -4.30 -4.64 3.62
CA LEU A 169 -4.11 -4.40 2.18
C LEU A 169 -5.43 -4.49 1.40
N TRP A 170 -6.27 -5.49 1.71
CA TRP A 170 -7.60 -5.59 1.12
C TRP A 170 -8.45 -4.36 1.46
N TYR A 171 -8.48 -3.95 2.73
CA TYR A 171 -9.27 -2.81 3.19
C TYR A 171 -8.80 -1.50 2.55
N LEU A 172 -7.48 -1.28 2.46
CA LEU A 172 -6.89 -0.17 1.72
C LEU A 172 -7.29 -0.19 0.24
N GLY A 173 -7.27 -1.35 -0.41
CA GLY A 173 -7.76 -1.49 -1.78
C GLY A 173 -9.23 -1.11 -1.94
N MET A 174 -10.08 -1.46 -0.96
CA MET A 174 -11.48 -1.04 -0.96
C MET A 174 -11.64 0.48 -0.74
N LEU A 175 -10.81 1.10 0.10
CA LEU A 175 -10.78 2.56 0.25
C LEU A 175 -10.31 3.26 -1.05
N ALA A 176 -9.28 2.70 -1.69
CA ALA A 176 -8.74 3.17 -2.97
C ALA A 176 -9.73 3.00 -4.14
N ALA A 177 -10.63 2.04 -4.04
CA ALA A 177 -11.68 1.82 -5.01
C ALA A 177 -12.81 2.86 -4.91
N ASN A 178 -13.00 3.51 -3.76
CA ASN A 178 -14.11 4.44 -3.56
C ASN A 178 -13.87 5.76 -4.32
N ILE A 179 -14.71 6.04 -5.33
CA ILE A 179 -14.55 7.12 -6.32
C ILE A 179 -14.43 8.50 -5.65
N GLN A 180 -15.07 8.71 -4.50
CA GLN A 180 -15.08 10.00 -3.81
C GLN A 180 -13.93 10.17 -2.80
N ARG A 181 -13.23 9.09 -2.45
CA ARG A 181 -12.28 9.08 -1.33
C ARG A 181 -10.84 8.84 -1.74
N TRP A 182 -10.62 8.11 -2.84
CA TRP A 182 -9.28 7.66 -3.20
C TRP A 182 -8.37 8.82 -3.65
N LYS A 183 -8.96 9.85 -4.27
CA LYS A 183 -8.23 11.07 -4.62
C LYS A 183 -8.07 12.00 -3.43
N LEU A 184 -6.93 12.69 -3.42
CA LEU A 184 -6.77 13.90 -2.64
C LEU A 184 -7.62 14.98 -3.32
N MET A 185 -8.70 15.39 -2.65
CA MET A 185 -9.51 16.52 -3.09
C MET A 185 -9.02 17.71 -2.29
N VAL A 186 -8.67 18.78 -3.01
CA VAL A 186 -8.20 20.06 -2.49
C VAL A 186 -9.35 21.06 -2.58
#